data_AF-A0A453IEK2-F1
#
_entry.id   AF-A0A453IEK2-F1
#
_cell.length_a   1.000
_cell.length_b   1.000
_cell.length_c   1.000
_cell.angle_alpha   90.00
_cell.angle_beta   90.00
_cell.angle_gamma   90.00
#
_symmetry.space_group_name_H-M   'P 1'
#
loop_
_entity.id
_entity.type
_entity.pdbx_description
1 polymer ?
#
loop_
_entity_poly.entity_id
_entity_poly.type
_entity_poly.pdbx_seq_one_letter_code
_entity_poly.pdbx_strand_id
1 'polypeptide(L)'
;AAKQFKCINVGLMAQSGQADFDQDMTEREKMDYLRKQERDYQQRVRGAMPCILPESVRGEVLAMMKKQEKVSARMLQKIRDHVQKWYHNEGFVCAQVVNFGNLNTSEVVCEVVEGDITKVEYQFQDKLGNFVEGNTQIPIIDRELI
;
A
#
# COMPACT_ATOMS: atom_id res chain seq x y z
N ALA A 1 -11.62 -17.97 11.52
CA ALA A 1 -10.40 -17.68 10.74
C ALA A 1 -10.73 -16.97 9.44
N ALA A 2 -9.98 -15.92 9.10
CA ALA A 2 -10.03 -15.29 7.79
C ALA A 2 -9.62 -16.30 6.71
N LYS A 3 -10.43 -16.39 5.64
CA LYS A 3 -10.35 -17.42 4.60
C LYS A 3 -9.75 -16.90 3.31
N GLN A 4 -9.62 -15.59 3.15
CA GLN A 4 -9.14 -14.94 1.94
C GLN A 4 -8.11 -13.87 2.28
N PHE A 5 -7.11 -13.74 1.41
CA PHE A 5 -6.11 -12.69 1.44
C PHE A 5 -6.18 -11.96 0.10
N LYS A 6 -6.32 -10.64 0.16
CA LYS A 6 -6.33 -9.77 -1.01
C LYS A 6 -5.24 -8.72 -0.84
N CYS A 7 -4.50 -8.47 -1.91
CA CYS A 7 -3.47 -7.44 -1.94
C CYS A 7 -3.81 -6.43 -3.03
N ILE A 8 -3.78 -5.14 -2.70
CA ILE A 8 -4.15 -4.04 -3.59
C ILE A 8 -3.12 -2.91 -3.54
N ASN A 9 -2.80 -2.34 -4.69
CA ASN A 9 -1.93 -1.17 -4.79
C ASN A 9 -2.78 0.11 -4.68
N VAL A 10 -2.44 0.94 -3.68
CA VAL A 10 -3.09 2.21 -3.36
C VAL A 10 -2.16 3.43 -3.51
N GLY A 11 -1.00 3.27 -4.18
CA GLY A 11 0.05 4.30 -4.30
C GLY A 11 -0.42 5.64 -4.85
N LEU A 12 -1.24 5.62 -5.89
CA LEU A 12 -1.79 6.83 -6.53
C LEU A 12 -3.19 7.20 -6.00
N MET A 13 -3.67 6.51 -4.96
CA MET A 13 -4.96 6.80 -4.35
C MET A 13 -4.81 7.74 -3.16
N ALA A 14 -5.85 8.53 -2.88
CA ALA A 14 -5.92 9.30 -1.64
C ALA A 14 -5.75 8.35 -0.45
N GLN A 15 -4.81 8.64 0.45
CA GLN A 15 -4.58 7.80 1.62
C GLN A 15 -5.80 7.89 2.55
N SER A 16 -6.22 6.77 3.12
CA SER A 16 -7.30 6.75 4.10
C SER A 16 -6.81 7.44 5.38
N GLY A 17 -7.19 8.70 5.58
CA GLY A 17 -7.05 9.37 6.87
C GLY A 17 -7.98 8.76 7.91
N GLN A 18 -7.59 8.80 9.18
CA GLN A 18 -8.56 8.60 10.26
C GLN A 18 -9.52 9.80 10.20
N ALA A 19 -10.74 9.57 9.71
CA ALA A 19 -11.77 10.59 9.82
C ALA A 19 -12.10 10.78 11.31
N ASP A 20 -12.04 12.04 11.77
CA ASP A 20 -12.36 12.39 13.15
C ASP A 20 -13.77 11.93 13.48
N PHE A 21 -13.85 10.94 14.37
CA PHE A 21 -15.12 10.43 14.86
C PHE A 21 -15.67 11.43 15.87
N ASP A 22 -16.70 12.17 15.49
CA ASP A 22 -17.41 13.06 16.39
C ASP A 22 -18.05 12.25 17.53
N GLN A 23 -17.67 12.54 18.77
CA GLN A 23 -18.09 11.79 19.95
C GLN A 23 -19.56 12.05 20.31
N ASP A 24 -20.18 13.11 19.77
CA ASP A 24 -21.56 13.49 20.04
C ASP A 24 -22.59 12.87 19.07
N MET A 25 -22.17 11.95 18.19
CA MET A 25 -23.09 11.26 17.26
C MET A 25 -24.12 10.38 17.99
N THR A 26 -25.37 10.45 17.55
CA THR A 26 -26.42 9.51 17.98
C THR A 26 -26.16 8.09 17.47
N GLU A 27 -26.74 7.08 18.11
CA GLU A 27 -26.59 5.68 17.67
C GLU A 27 -27.04 5.44 16.22
N ARG A 28 -28.04 6.19 15.75
CA ARG A 28 -28.49 6.15 14.35
C ARG A 28 -27.42 6.71 13.41
N GLU A 29 -26.82 7.85 13.76
CA GLU A 29 -25.76 8.47 12.96
C GLU A 29 -24.50 7.60 12.93
N LYS A 30 -24.13 6.96 14.06
CA LYS A 30 -23.02 6.00 14.10
C LYS A 30 -23.25 4.83 13.15
N MET A 31 -24.46 4.26 13.14
CA MET A 31 -24.82 3.16 12.24
C MET A 31 -24.77 3.57 10.76
N ASP A 32 -25.30 4.75 10.42
CA ASP A 32 -25.26 5.26 9.05
C ASP A 32 -23.83 5.62 8.61
N TYR A 33 -23.02 6.15 9.52
CA TYR A 33 -21.60 6.41 9.30
C TYR A 33 -20.81 5.13 9.00
N LEU A 34 -20.96 4.09 9.83
CA LEU A 34 -20.29 2.79 9.61
C LEU A 34 -20.69 2.17 8.26
N ARG A 35 -21.97 2.23 7.90
CA ARG A 35 -22.47 1.75 6.59
C ARG A 35 -21.92 2.54 5.41
N LYS A 36 -21.69 3.83 5.58
CA LYS A 36 -21.06 4.67 4.56
C LYS A 36 -19.58 4.31 4.44
N GLN A 37 -18.87 4.24 5.56
CA GLN A 37 -17.45 3.86 5.60
C GLN A 37 -17.20 2.49 4.96
N GLU A 38 -18.04 1.50 5.24
CA GLU A 38 -17.94 0.17 4.61
C GLU A 38 -18.14 0.24 3.09
N ARG A 39 -19.14 1.00 2.63
CA ARG A 39 -19.38 1.21 1.19
C ARG A 39 -18.23 1.93 0.50
N ASP A 40 -17.72 2.99 1.10
CA ASP A 40 -16.58 3.75 0.59
C ASP A 40 -15.31 2.87 0.55
N TYR A 41 -15.11 2.03 1.57
CA TYR A 41 -14.00 1.07 1.60
C TYR A 41 -14.13 0.00 0.50
N GLN A 42 -15.32 -0.56 0.28
CA GLN A 42 -15.56 -1.50 -0.82
C GLN A 42 -15.29 -0.87 -2.18
N GLN A 43 -15.68 0.40 -2.37
CA GLN A 43 -15.36 1.15 -3.59
C GLN A 43 -13.86 1.36 -3.76
N ARG A 44 -13.14 1.71 -2.68
CA ARG A 44 -11.67 1.80 -2.69
C ARG A 44 -11.03 0.49 -3.11
N VAL A 45 -11.43 -0.62 -2.50
CA VAL A 45 -10.88 -1.95 -2.81
C VAL A 45 -11.19 -2.39 -4.24
N ARG A 46 -12.32 -1.98 -4.81
CA ARG A 46 -12.68 -2.26 -6.20
C ARG A 46 -11.94 -1.36 -7.21
N GLY A 47 -11.70 -0.11 -6.85
CA GLY A 47 -11.00 0.87 -7.69
C GLY A 47 -9.47 0.79 -7.60
N ALA A 48 -8.93 0.10 -6.59
CA ALA A 48 -7.49 -0.07 -6.42
C ALA A 48 -6.88 -0.94 -7.52
N MET A 49 -5.63 -0.64 -7.87
CA MET A 49 -4.90 -1.43 -8.86
C MET A 49 -4.51 -2.79 -8.27
N PRO A 50 -4.45 -3.85 -9.10
CA PRO A 50 -3.86 -5.11 -8.69
C PRO A 50 -2.39 -4.89 -8.27
N CYS A 51 -1.96 -5.50 -7.17
CA CYS A 51 -0.56 -5.48 -6.79
C CYS A 51 0.24 -6.54 -7.59
N ILE A 52 1.53 -6.27 -7.81
CA ILE A 52 2.50 -7.13 -8.52
C ILE A 52 2.81 -8.41 -7.71
N LEU A 53 2.52 -8.41 -6.40
CA LEU A 53 2.75 -9.54 -5.50
C LEU A 53 2.19 -10.86 -6.09
N PRO A 54 3.02 -11.89 -6.33
CA PRO A 54 2.63 -13.10 -7.04
C PRO A 54 1.75 -14.02 -6.18
N GLU A 55 0.98 -14.88 -6.85
CA GLU A 55 0.08 -15.83 -6.20
C GLU A 55 0.79 -16.81 -5.24
N SER A 56 2.06 -17.15 -5.48
CA SER A 56 2.86 -17.97 -4.57
C SER A 56 3.00 -17.32 -3.19
N VAL A 57 3.38 -16.04 -3.16
CA VAL A 57 3.55 -15.26 -1.92
C VAL A 57 2.19 -15.01 -1.26
N ARG A 58 1.14 -14.74 -2.05
CA ARG A 58 -0.25 -14.66 -1.54
C ARG A 58 -0.69 -15.96 -0.85
N GLY A 59 -0.34 -17.10 -1.44
CA GLY A 59 -0.60 -18.42 -0.87
C GLY A 59 0.13 -18.68 0.44
N GLU A 60 1.39 -18.25 0.56
CA GLU A 60 2.16 -18.33 1.81
C GLU A 60 1.52 -17.49 2.92
N VAL A 61 1.12 -16.26 2.61
CA VAL A 61 0.40 -15.39 3.56
C VAL A 61 -0.92 -16.03 3.99
N LEU A 62 -1.68 -16.58 3.06
CA LEU A 62 -2.91 -17.29 3.37
C LEU A 62 -2.67 -18.50 4.28
N ALA A 63 -1.58 -19.24 4.07
CA ALA A 63 -1.17 -20.34 4.94
C ALA A 63 -0.77 -19.84 6.35
N MET A 64 -0.14 -18.68 6.47
CA MET A 64 0.11 -18.05 7.77
C MET A 64 -1.20 -17.72 8.48
N MET A 65 -2.16 -17.12 7.78
CA MET A 65 -3.47 -16.75 8.33
C MET A 65 -4.27 -17.97 8.81
N LYS A 66 -4.28 -19.06 8.04
CA LYS A 66 -5.00 -20.31 8.39
C LYS A 66 -4.46 -21.00 9.63
N LYS A 67 -3.21 -20.75 10.02
CA LYS A 67 -2.61 -21.32 11.24
C LYS A 67 -3.16 -20.71 12.54
N GLN A 68 -3.86 -19.57 12.48
CA GLN A 68 -4.47 -18.95 13.65
C GLN A 68 -5.98 -18.79 13.47
N GLU A 69 -6.73 -18.99 14.55
CA GLU A 69 -8.19 -18.87 14.53
C GLU A 69 -8.63 -17.41 14.33
N LYS A 70 -7.86 -16.47 14.90
CA LYS A 70 -8.07 -15.01 14.84
C LYS A 70 -6.81 -14.29 14.36
N VAL A 71 -7.00 -13.27 13.54
CA VAL A 71 -5.92 -12.38 13.08
C VAL A 71 -5.45 -11.53 14.26
N SER A 72 -4.18 -11.64 14.63
CA SER A 72 -3.54 -10.88 15.71
C SER A 72 -2.61 -9.81 15.16
N ALA A 73 -2.35 -8.75 15.93
CA ALA A 73 -1.40 -7.71 15.53
C ALA A 73 0.01 -8.27 15.22
N ARG A 74 0.46 -9.27 16.00
CA ARG A 74 1.74 -9.95 15.76
C ARG A 74 1.75 -10.73 14.44
N MET A 75 0.62 -11.33 14.06
CA MET A 75 0.49 -11.99 12.76
C MET A 75 0.54 -10.97 11.62
N LEU A 76 -0.19 -9.87 11.73
CA LEU A 76 -0.18 -8.81 10.72
C LEU A 76 1.23 -8.23 10.51
N GLN A 77 2.00 -8.07 11.59
CA GLN A 77 3.40 -7.66 11.49
C GLN A 77 4.23 -8.67 10.69
N LYS A 78 4.10 -9.97 10.98
CA LYS A 78 4.82 -11.01 10.21
C LYS A 78 4.43 -11.04 8.74
N ILE A 79 3.13 -10.84 8.44
CA ILE A 79 2.64 -10.76 7.06
C ILE A 79 3.24 -9.54 6.37
N ARG A 80 3.23 -8.38 7.05
CA ARG A 80 3.85 -7.15 6.55
C ARG A 80 5.33 -7.37 6.22
N ASP A 81 6.10 -7.91 7.15
CA ASP A 81 7.53 -8.14 6.98
C ASP A 81 7.79 -9.10 5.81
N HIS A 82 6.97 -10.15 5.67
CA HIS A 82 7.07 -11.12 4.57
C HIS A 82 6.79 -10.50 3.20
N VAL A 83 5.70 -9.73 3.09
CA VAL A 83 5.33 -9.04 1.84
C VAL A 83 6.39 -8.00 1.47
N GLN A 84 6.80 -7.15 2.41
CA GLN A 84 7.83 -6.13 2.16
C GLN A 84 9.16 -6.76 1.77
N LYS A 85 9.56 -7.86 2.45
CA LYS A 85 10.79 -8.59 2.11
C LYS A 85 10.76 -9.10 0.67
N TRP A 86 9.63 -9.64 0.21
CA TRP A 86 9.51 -10.06 -1.18
C TRP A 86 9.72 -8.89 -2.15
N TYR A 87 9.01 -7.78 -1.95
CA TYR A 87 9.17 -6.59 -2.80
C TYR A 87 10.62 -6.09 -2.84
N HIS A 88 11.28 -6.00 -1.69
CA HIS A 88 12.65 -5.53 -1.59
C HIS A 88 13.65 -6.48 -2.26
N ASN A 89 13.43 -7.79 -2.14
CA ASN A 89 14.26 -8.79 -2.81
C ASN A 89 14.14 -8.74 -4.35
N GLU A 90 12.97 -8.38 -4.87
CA GLU A 90 12.73 -8.18 -6.31
C GLU A 90 13.16 -6.79 -6.82
N GLY A 91 13.69 -5.92 -5.93
CA GLY A 91 14.20 -4.60 -6.30
C GLY A 91 13.19 -3.45 -6.17
N PHE A 92 11.96 -3.71 -5.72
CA PHE A 92 10.98 -2.66 -5.40
C PHE A 92 11.25 -2.04 -4.03
N VAL A 93 12.39 -1.34 -3.90
CA VAL A 93 12.90 -0.81 -2.62
C VAL A 93 11.95 0.21 -1.98
N CYS A 94 11.22 0.97 -2.80
CA CYS A 94 10.24 1.95 -2.33
C CYS A 94 8.90 1.33 -1.90
N ALA A 95 8.72 0.01 -2.05
CA ALA A 95 7.45 -0.62 -1.73
C ALA A 95 7.21 -0.75 -0.23
N GLN A 96 5.97 -0.52 0.19
CA GLN A 96 5.56 -0.55 1.58
C GLN A 96 4.11 -1.03 1.75
N VAL A 97 3.89 -1.86 2.78
CA VAL A 97 2.54 -2.14 3.29
C VAL A 97 2.09 -0.95 4.14
N VAL A 98 1.00 -0.28 3.73
CA VAL A 98 0.50 0.92 4.40
C VAL A 98 -0.64 0.63 5.37
N ASN A 99 -1.47 -0.37 5.08
CA ASN A 99 -2.61 -0.69 5.93
C ASN A 99 -3.06 -2.16 5.79
N PHE A 100 -3.77 -2.67 6.80
CA PHE A 100 -4.57 -3.88 6.70
C PHE A 100 -6.03 -3.56 7.01
N GLY A 101 -6.90 -3.73 6.02
CA GLY A 101 -8.34 -3.57 6.16
C GLY A 101 -9.10 -4.88 6.27
N ASN A 102 -10.41 -4.76 6.48
CA ASN A 102 -11.36 -5.88 6.63
C ASN A 102 -11.01 -6.90 7.73
N LEU A 103 -10.26 -6.49 8.77
CA LEU A 103 -9.81 -7.37 9.86
C LEU A 103 -10.94 -8.08 10.64
N ASN A 104 -12.17 -7.55 10.56
CA ASN A 104 -13.36 -8.10 11.23
C ASN A 104 -14.17 -9.06 10.34
N THR A 105 -13.79 -9.23 9.06
CA THR A 105 -14.49 -10.10 8.13
C THR A 105 -13.66 -11.37 7.84
N SER A 106 -14.12 -12.20 6.91
CA SER A 106 -13.38 -13.39 6.48
C SER A 106 -12.29 -13.11 5.44
N GLU A 107 -12.06 -11.85 5.07
CA GLU A 107 -11.08 -11.41 4.07
C GLU A 107 -10.15 -10.39 4.71
N VAL A 108 -8.83 -10.59 4.62
CA VAL A 108 -7.86 -9.54 4.98
C VAL A 108 -7.39 -8.86 3.71
N VAL A 109 -7.52 -7.53 3.68
CA VAL A 109 -7.03 -6.70 2.58
C VAL A 109 -5.72 -6.05 2.99
N CYS A 110 -4.64 -6.37 2.28
CA CYS A 110 -3.33 -5.75 2.42
C CYS A 110 -3.20 -4.62 1.42
N GLU A 111 -3.12 -3.39 1.93
CA GLU A 111 -2.92 -2.19 1.12
C GLU A 111 -1.42 -1.92 1.01
N VAL A 112 -0.93 -1.86 -0.22
CA VAL A 112 0.47 -1.60 -0.53
C VAL A 112 0.63 -0.35 -1.38
N VAL A 113 1.77 0.30 -1.25
CA VAL A 113 2.28 1.28 -2.19
C VAL A 113 3.51 0.64 -2.81
N GLU A 114 3.57 0.52 -4.13
CA GLU A 114 4.68 -0.18 -4.81
C GLU A 114 5.83 0.75 -5.21
N GLY A 115 5.63 2.07 -5.04
CA GLY A 115 6.64 3.09 -5.33
C GLY A 115 6.50 3.70 -6.72
N ASP A 116 5.26 3.91 -7.18
CA ASP A 116 4.97 4.56 -8.46
C ASP A 116 5.72 5.89 -8.60
N ILE A 117 6.54 5.99 -9.66
CA ILE A 117 7.31 7.21 -9.93
C ILE A 117 6.37 8.25 -10.53
N THR A 118 6.13 9.33 -9.78
CA THR A 118 5.28 10.45 -10.22
C THR A 118 6.05 11.55 -10.92
N LYS A 119 7.36 11.66 -10.67
CA LYS A 119 8.24 12.67 -11.25
C LYS A 119 9.68 12.18 -11.31
N VAL A 120 10.39 12.56 -12.37
CA VAL A 120 11.84 12.44 -12.50
C VAL A 120 12.41 13.86 -12.61
N GLU A 121 13.46 14.16 -11.84
CA GLU A 121 14.13 15.46 -11.82
C GLU A 121 15.64 15.30 -11.97
N TYR A 122 16.28 16.28 -12.60
CA TYR A 122 17.71 16.31 -12.83
C TYR A 122 18.36 17.42 -12.02
N GLN A 123 19.41 17.06 -11.27
CA GLN A 123 20.21 18.00 -10.50
C GLN A 123 21.67 17.91 -10.93
N PHE A 124 22.22 19.01 -11.42
CA PHE A 124 23.62 19.10 -11.80
C PHE A 124 24.45 19.60 -10.62
N GLN A 125 25.60 18.96 -10.40
CA GLN A 125 26.52 19.32 -9.33
C GLN A 125 27.91 19.63 -9.90
N ASP A 126 28.56 20.65 -9.35
CA ASP A 126 29.97 20.91 -9.64
C ASP A 126 30.89 19.94 -8.88
N LYS A 127 32.21 20.05 -9.09
CA LYS A 127 33.20 19.17 -8.43
C LYS A 127 33.28 19.36 -6.91
N LEU A 128 32.71 20.44 -6.38
CA LEU A 128 32.64 20.74 -4.95
C LEU A 128 31.29 20.33 -4.34
N GLY A 129 30.37 19.79 -5.15
CA GLY A 129 29.04 19.35 -4.72
C GLY A 129 27.98 20.46 -4.70
N ASN A 130 28.26 21.65 -5.24
CA ASN A 130 27.28 22.72 -5.31
C ASN A 130 26.29 22.48 -6.44
N PHE A 131 25.01 22.82 -6.22
CA PHE A 131 24.00 22.80 -7.27
C PHE A 131 24.27 23.90 -8.29
N VAL A 132 24.31 23.52 -9.56
CA VAL A 132 24.60 24.41 -10.69
C VAL A 132 23.59 24.18 -11.82
N GLU A 133 23.54 25.13 -12.76
CA GLU A 133 22.79 24.94 -14.00
C GLU A 133 23.52 23.97 -14.92
N GLY A 134 22.79 22.99 -15.46
CA GLY A 134 23.32 22.03 -16.41
C GLY A 134 23.28 22.55 -17.84
N ASN A 135 24.43 22.56 -18.51
CA ASN A 135 24.50 22.91 -19.93
C ASN A 135 24.16 21.73 -20.86
N THR A 136 24.03 20.51 -20.32
CA THR A 136 23.65 19.32 -21.09
C THR A 136 22.16 19.35 -21.37
N GLN A 137 21.78 19.18 -22.63
CA GLN A 137 20.37 19.09 -23.02
C GLN A 137 19.73 17.86 -22.37
N ILE A 138 18.57 18.04 -21.73
CA ILE A 138 17.84 16.97 -21.04
C ILE A 138 17.61 15.71 -21.92
N PRO A 139 17.30 15.80 -23.23
CA PRO A 139 17.17 14.62 -24.08
C PRO A 139 18.40 13.72 -24.16
N ILE A 140 19.61 14.26 -23.91
CA ILE A 140 20.85 13.47 -23.87
C ILE A 140 20.92 12.62 -22.59
N ILE A 141 20.28 13.05 -21.51
CA ILE A 141 20.18 12.30 -20.27
C ILE A 141 19.04 11.27 -20.38
N ASP A 142 17.88 11.70 -20.86
CA ASP A 142 16.68 10.84 -20.97
C ASP A 142 16.94 9.56 -21.78
N ARG A 143 17.75 9.64 -22.86
CA ARG A 143 18.04 8.48 -23.71
C ARG A 143 18.78 7.34 -23.01
N GLU A 144 19.40 7.58 -21.86
CA GLU A 144 20.13 6.56 -21.09
C GLU A 144 19.26 5.93 -19.98
N LEU A 145 18.05 6.45 -19.76
CA LEU A 145 17.12 5.95 -18.74
C LEU A 145 16.09 4.94 -19.28
N ILE A 146 16.07 4.72 -20.59
CA ILE A 146 15.06 3.94 -21.32
C ILE A 146 15.66 2.61 -21.78
#